data_AF-A0A157SFJ9-F1
#
_entry.id   AF-A0A157SFJ9-F1
#
_cell.length_a   1.000
_cell.length_b   1.000
_cell.length_c   1.000
_cell.angle_alpha   90.00
_cell.angle_beta   90.00
_cell.angle_gamma   90.00
#
_symmetry.space_group_name_H-M   'P 1'
#
loop_
_entity.id
_entity.type
_entity.pdbx_description
1 polymer ?
#
loop_
_entity_poly.entity_id
_entity_poly.type
_entity_poly.pdbx_seq_one_letter_code
_entity_poly.pdbx_strand_id
1 'polypeptide(L)'
;MIRFLLATFVVGGACGMLPALAKAADSGSTNMAIAAAGMVVEFDIPAQPLQSAIEQYSIATGRSVVYLGTLVLGRTSQSVQGSYTPEAALSLLLAGTGLAVSHTTAEAFILMQAESRLSPRRPAGDGAQASPASRTYYGSVQSGLRDVLCGDSLTAPGDFRAALQFWVDPTGRVSQVHLLDTTGDIARDQAILRAMRGAAVERPPPGLAQPFTMIILPRSAATSVDCHVH
;
A
#
# COMPACT_ATOMS: atom_id res chain seq x y z
N MET A 1 2.10 -49.10 11.35
CA MET A 1 1.34 -49.33 12.60
C MET A 1 0.01 -48.60 12.47
N ILE A 2 -1.07 -49.37 12.40
CA ILE A 2 -2.43 -48.95 12.02
C ILE A 2 -3.30 -48.99 13.28
N ARG A 3 -4.05 -47.92 13.57
CA ARG A 3 -5.15 -47.94 14.57
C ARG A 3 -6.45 -47.52 13.88
N PHE A 4 -7.27 -48.52 13.58
CA PHE A 4 -8.69 -48.40 13.26
C PHE A 4 -9.48 -48.24 14.56
N LEU A 5 -10.45 -47.32 14.58
CA LEU A 5 -11.55 -47.34 15.53
C LEU A 5 -12.85 -47.19 14.72
N LEU A 6 -13.53 -48.32 14.54
CA LEU A 6 -14.90 -48.44 14.08
C LEU A 6 -15.84 -48.06 15.23
N ALA A 7 -16.82 -47.20 14.98
CA ALA A 7 -17.98 -47.01 15.84
C ALA A 7 -19.25 -47.29 15.03
N THR A 8 -19.90 -48.39 15.39
CA THR A 8 -21.17 -48.88 14.83
C THR A 8 -22.37 -48.23 15.51
N PHE A 9 -23.27 -47.68 14.67
CA PHE A 9 -24.74 -47.74 14.69
C PHE A 9 -25.53 -47.67 16.00
N VAL A 10 -26.43 -46.67 16.08
CA VAL A 10 -27.84 -46.86 16.48
C VAL A 10 -28.73 -46.04 15.54
N VAL A 11 -29.56 -46.72 14.75
CA VAL A 11 -30.70 -46.14 14.02
C VAL A 11 -31.95 -46.45 14.83
N GLY A 12 -32.62 -45.41 15.32
CA GLY A 12 -33.95 -45.48 15.91
C GLY A 12 -34.84 -44.45 15.23
N GLY A 13 -35.80 -44.91 14.42
CA GLY A 13 -36.79 -44.07 13.78
C GLY A 13 -37.98 -43.78 14.68
N ALA A 14 -38.65 -42.66 14.45
CA ALA A 14 -40.11 -42.58 14.41
C ALA A 14 -40.56 -41.21 13.86
N CYS A 15 -41.65 -41.30 13.12
CA CYS A 15 -42.34 -40.31 12.31
C CYS A 15 -43.00 -39.20 13.16
N GLY A 16 -42.90 -37.95 12.72
CA GLY A 16 -43.62 -36.81 13.29
C GLY A 16 -43.64 -35.64 12.30
N MET A 17 -44.80 -35.42 11.69
CA MET A 17 -45.10 -34.43 10.66
C MET A 17 -45.59 -33.12 11.31
N LEU A 18 -45.08 -31.95 10.92
CA LEU A 18 -45.80 -30.65 10.78
C LEU A 18 -44.85 -29.55 10.22
N PRO A 19 -45.39 -28.49 9.55
CA PRO A 19 -44.74 -27.76 8.46
C PRO A 19 -44.35 -26.29 8.77
N ALA A 20 -43.76 -25.65 7.75
CA ALA A 20 -43.76 -24.22 7.42
C ALA A 20 -42.70 -23.29 8.03
N LEU A 21 -42.37 -22.27 7.21
CA LEU A 21 -41.38 -21.16 7.33
C LEU A 21 -39.96 -21.56 6.87
N ALA A 22 -39.19 -20.78 6.10
CA ALA A 22 -39.41 -19.58 5.32
C ALA A 22 -38.16 -19.40 4.41
N LYS A 23 -38.32 -18.58 3.37
CA LYS A 23 -37.38 -18.21 2.32
C LYS A 23 -36.24 -17.30 2.81
N ALA A 24 -35.00 -17.53 2.35
CA ALA A 24 -33.95 -16.52 2.13
C ALA A 24 -32.94 -17.15 1.13
N ALA A 25 -32.82 -16.81 -0.16
CA ALA A 25 -32.72 -15.53 -0.85
C ALA A 25 -31.56 -14.65 -0.36
N ASP A 26 -30.41 -14.88 -1.00
CA ASP A 26 -29.41 -13.93 -1.51
C ASP A 26 -28.97 -12.77 -0.62
N SER A 27 -27.65 -12.69 -0.39
CA SER A 27 -26.99 -11.41 -0.14
C SER A 27 -25.58 -11.50 -0.68
N GLY A 28 -25.44 -10.90 -1.86
CA GLY A 28 -24.22 -10.72 -2.61
C GLY A 28 -23.02 -10.27 -1.78
N SER A 29 -21.86 -10.68 -2.27
CA SER A 29 -20.57 -10.05 -2.02
C SER A 29 -20.64 -8.57 -2.36
N THR A 30 -21.11 -7.74 -1.43
CA THR A 30 -20.83 -6.31 -1.44
C THR A 30 -19.37 -6.14 -1.07
N ASN A 31 -18.59 -5.78 -2.08
CA ASN A 31 -17.30 -5.11 -1.97
C ASN A 31 -17.38 -4.09 -0.83
N MET A 32 -16.78 -4.43 0.31
CA MET A 32 -16.68 -3.52 1.43
C MET A 32 -15.63 -2.48 1.06
N ALA A 33 -16.10 -1.37 0.47
CA ALA A 33 -15.33 -0.17 0.30
C ALA A 33 -14.75 0.20 1.68
N ILE A 34 -13.43 0.28 1.74
CA ILE A 34 -12.70 0.75 2.91
C ILE A 34 -13.14 2.20 3.12
N ALA A 35 -14.11 2.41 4.02
CA ALA A 35 -14.52 3.75 4.42
C ALA A 35 -13.35 4.38 5.15
N ALA A 36 -12.67 5.32 4.48
CA ALA A 36 -11.68 6.17 5.11
C ALA A 36 -12.36 6.91 6.27
N ALA A 37 -11.83 6.74 7.48
CA ALA A 37 -12.36 7.34 8.68
C ALA A 37 -12.09 8.86 8.67
N GLY A 38 -13.05 9.62 8.15
CA GLY A 38 -13.06 11.08 8.19
C GLY A 38 -14.34 11.60 8.87
N MET A 39 -14.27 12.76 9.51
CA MET A 39 -15.46 13.46 10.00
C MET A 39 -16.35 13.81 8.80
N VAL A 40 -17.66 13.57 8.92
CA VAL A 40 -18.63 13.88 7.86
C VAL A 40 -18.85 15.39 7.80
N VAL A 41 -18.75 15.98 6.61
CA VAL A 41 -18.96 17.40 6.32
C VAL A 41 -20.12 17.53 5.34
N GLU A 42 -20.90 18.60 5.46
CA GLU A 42 -21.98 18.93 4.53
C GLU A 42 -21.43 19.69 3.32
N PHE A 43 -21.71 19.17 2.12
CA PHE A 43 -21.27 19.74 0.86
C PHE A 43 -22.46 20.24 0.04
N ASP A 44 -22.29 21.41 -0.57
CA ASP A 44 -23.15 21.92 -1.64
C ASP A 44 -22.28 22.55 -2.72
N ILE A 45 -21.72 21.70 -3.59
CA ILE A 45 -20.86 22.11 -4.70
C ILE A 45 -21.57 21.76 -6.01
N PRO A 46 -22.00 22.75 -6.82
CA PRO A 46 -22.66 22.49 -8.10
C PRO A 46 -21.66 22.01 -9.16
N ALA A 47 -22.17 21.44 -10.25
CA ALA A 47 -21.36 21.07 -11.41
C ALA A 47 -20.80 22.34 -12.08
N GLN A 48 -19.47 22.49 -12.04
CA GLN A 48 -18.77 23.70 -12.48
C GLN A 48 -17.35 23.35 -12.98
N PRO A 49 -16.59 24.32 -13.55
CA PRO A 49 -15.20 24.09 -13.93
C PRO A 49 -14.41 23.44 -12.80
N LEU A 50 -13.71 22.36 -13.11
CA LEU A 50 -13.14 21.47 -12.09
C LEU A 50 -12.20 22.19 -11.14
N GLN A 51 -11.44 23.17 -11.64
CA GLN A 51 -10.56 24.00 -10.83
C GLN A 51 -11.33 24.75 -9.73
N SER A 52 -12.40 25.46 -10.08
CA SER A 52 -13.22 26.22 -9.13
C SER A 52 -13.90 25.31 -8.11
N ALA A 53 -14.28 24.10 -8.52
CA ALA A 53 -14.85 23.10 -7.62
C ALA A 53 -13.86 22.57 -6.59
N ILE A 54 -12.61 22.31 -7.00
CA ILE A 54 -11.53 21.88 -6.11
C ILE A 54 -11.18 22.99 -5.10
N GLU A 55 -11.19 24.26 -5.54
CA GLU A 55 -10.97 25.41 -4.66
C GLU A 55 -12.08 25.51 -3.59
N GLN A 56 -13.35 25.41 -3.97
CA GLN A 56 -14.47 25.40 -3.01
C GLN A 56 -14.40 24.22 -2.04
N TYR A 57 -14.07 23.02 -2.53
CA TYR A 57 -13.85 21.85 -1.70
C TYR A 57 -12.72 22.07 -0.67
N SER A 58 -11.62 22.68 -1.10
CA SER A 58 -10.47 22.96 -0.23
C SER A 58 -10.84 23.96 0.88
N ILE A 59 -11.67 24.96 0.56
CA ILE A 59 -12.21 25.92 1.54
C ILE A 59 -13.16 25.22 2.53
N ALA A 60 -14.07 24.38 2.05
CA ALA A 60 -15.06 23.70 2.88
C ALA A 60 -14.43 22.68 3.86
N THR A 61 -13.35 22.02 3.44
CA THR A 61 -12.70 20.94 4.23
C THR A 61 -11.45 21.38 4.97
N GLY A 62 -10.87 22.54 4.62
CA GLY A 62 -9.56 22.99 5.11
C GLY A 62 -8.38 22.19 4.54
N ARG A 63 -8.61 21.27 3.59
CA ARG A 63 -7.58 20.38 3.06
C ARG A 63 -7.02 20.90 1.74
N SER A 64 -5.71 20.74 1.56
CA SER A 64 -5.01 21.17 0.33
C SER A 64 -5.09 20.11 -0.75
N VAL A 65 -5.51 20.48 -1.97
CA VAL A 65 -5.54 19.58 -3.13
C VAL A 65 -4.46 19.99 -4.12
N VAL A 66 -3.46 19.15 -4.30
CA VAL A 66 -2.31 19.38 -5.17
C VAL A 66 -2.49 18.66 -6.51
N TYR A 67 -2.28 19.37 -7.61
CA TYR A 67 -2.42 18.81 -8.96
C TYR A 67 -1.54 19.55 -9.97
N LEU A 68 -1.25 18.90 -11.10
CA LEU A 68 -0.68 19.59 -12.27
C LEU A 68 -1.81 20.36 -12.96
N GLY A 69 -1.63 21.67 -13.20
CA GLY A 69 -2.67 22.53 -13.78
C GLY A 69 -3.28 22.00 -15.10
N THR A 70 -2.49 21.29 -15.90
CA THR A 70 -2.95 20.66 -17.15
C THR A 70 -4.01 19.57 -16.95
N LEU A 71 -4.11 18.98 -15.76
CA LEU A 71 -5.08 17.92 -15.47
C LEU A 71 -6.51 18.44 -15.31
N VAL A 72 -6.69 19.70 -14.91
CA VAL A 72 -8.01 20.29 -14.63
C VAL A 72 -8.51 21.19 -15.76
N LEU A 73 -7.65 21.54 -16.72
CA LEU A 73 -8.02 22.39 -17.86
C LEU A 73 -9.13 21.73 -18.70
N GLY A 74 -10.20 22.49 -18.96
CA GLY A 74 -11.32 22.06 -19.78
C GLY A 74 -12.16 20.91 -19.20
N ARG A 75 -11.95 20.54 -17.93
CA ARG A 75 -12.75 19.52 -17.25
C ARG A 75 -13.83 20.16 -16.37
N THR A 76 -14.96 19.47 -16.28
CA THR A 76 -16.10 19.88 -15.46
C THR A 76 -16.29 18.86 -14.33
N SER A 77 -16.49 19.37 -13.12
CA SER A 77 -16.79 18.56 -11.94
C SER A 77 -18.25 18.10 -11.93
N GLN A 78 -18.54 17.04 -11.19
CA GLN A 78 -19.91 16.65 -10.86
C GLN A 78 -20.43 17.41 -9.65
N SER A 79 -21.75 17.54 -9.54
CA SER A 79 -22.36 18.10 -8.34
C SER A 79 -22.22 17.17 -7.14
N VAL A 80 -21.84 17.72 -5.98
CA VAL A 80 -21.78 17.00 -4.71
C VAL A 80 -22.66 17.73 -3.71
N GLN A 81 -23.76 17.08 -3.33
CA GLN A 81 -24.73 17.60 -2.37
C GLN A 81 -25.04 16.57 -1.31
N GLY A 82 -24.92 16.97 -0.03
CA GLY A 82 -25.19 16.13 1.13
C GLY A 82 -23.98 15.91 2.03
N SER A 83 -24.15 15.03 3.02
CA SER A 83 -23.15 14.78 4.05
C SER A 83 -22.22 13.64 3.66
N TYR A 84 -20.94 13.96 3.43
CA TYR A 84 -19.91 12.98 3.03
C TYR A 84 -18.63 13.18 3.83
N THR A 85 -17.79 12.15 3.91
CA THR A 85 -16.39 12.33 4.30
C THR A 85 -15.65 13.11 3.21
N PRO A 86 -14.63 13.93 3.51
CA PRO A 86 -13.83 14.65 2.52
C PRO A 86 -13.36 13.75 1.36
N GLU A 87 -12.87 12.55 1.66
CA GLU A 87 -12.39 11.58 0.68
C GLU A 87 -13.51 11.13 -0.29
N ALA A 88 -14.70 10.85 0.24
CA ALA A 88 -15.86 10.45 -0.54
C ALA A 88 -16.41 11.61 -1.39
N ALA A 89 -16.51 12.80 -0.81
CA ALA A 89 -16.94 14.01 -1.52
C ALA A 89 -16.01 14.32 -2.70
N LEU A 90 -14.69 14.27 -2.49
CA LEU A 90 -13.72 14.51 -3.55
C LEU A 90 -13.78 13.43 -4.65
N SER A 91 -14.02 12.17 -4.27
CA SER A 91 -14.20 11.09 -5.23
C SER A 91 -15.45 11.27 -6.10
N LEU A 92 -16.55 11.74 -5.50
CA LEU A 92 -17.79 12.07 -6.23
C LEU A 92 -17.58 13.29 -7.14
N LEU A 93 -16.89 14.32 -6.66
CA LEU A 93 -16.60 15.54 -7.41
C LEU A 93 -15.80 15.26 -8.70
N LEU A 94 -14.87 14.31 -8.62
CA LEU A 94 -14.00 13.89 -9.73
C LEU A 94 -14.62 12.81 -10.62
N ALA A 95 -15.82 12.30 -10.29
CA ALA A 95 -16.46 11.25 -11.07
C ALA A 95 -16.67 11.71 -12.53
N GLY A 96 -16.31 10.86 -13.50
CA GLY A 96 -16.40 11.17 -14.93
C GLY A 96 -15.32 12.12 -15.47
N THR A 97 -14.48 12.70 -14.61
CA THR A 97 -13.37 13.56 -15.08
C THR A 97 -12.17 12.75 -15.58
N GLY A 98 -12.07 11.46 -15.24
CA GLY A 98 -10.88 10.63 -15.51
C GLY A 98 -9.70 10.94 -14.59
N LEU A 99 -9.91 11.72 -13.52
CA LEU A 99 -8.95 11.91 -12.43
C LEU A 99 -9.31 11.02 -11.25
N ALA A 100 -8.29 10.68 -10.47
CA ALA A 100 -8.43 9.97 -9.21
C ALA A 100 -7.58 10.65 -8.13
N VAL A 101 -8.03 10.50 -6.89
CA VAL A 101 -7.27 10.90 -5.72
C VAL A 101 -6.19 9.85 -5.46
N SER A 102 -4.95 10.28 -5.34
CA SER A 102 -3.84 9.51 -4.81
C SER A 102 -3.66 9.81 -3.33
N HIS A 103 -3.32 8.79 -2.55
CA HIS A 103 -3.16 8.93 -1.10
C HIS A 103 -1.97 9.81 -0.75
N THR A 104 -2.20 10.70 0.21
CA THR A 104 -1.25 11.60 0.87
C THR A 104 -1.79 11.85 2.29
N THR A 105 -1.05 12.61 3.10
CA THR A 105 -1.29 12.85 4.53
C THR A 105 -2.72 13.27 4.87
N ALA A 106 -3.08 13.28 6.17
CA ALA A 106 -4.42 13.63 6.63
C ALA A 106 -4.92 15.02 6.13
N GLU A 107 -4.01 15.93 5.79
CA GLU A 107 -4.30 17.34 5.47
C GLU A 107 -4.25 17.67 3.98
N ALA A 108 -3.78 16.75 3.12
CA ALA A 108 -3.56 17.03 1.71
C ALA A 108 -3.93 15.86 0.80
N PHE A 109 -4.46 16.17 -0.38
CA PHE A 109 -4.78 15.23 -1.46
C PHE A 109 -3.96 15.53 -2.72
N ILE A 110 -3.56 14.50 -3.48
CA ILE A 110 -2.89 14.67 -4.77
C ILE A 110 -3.79 14.12 -5.86
N LEU A 111 -4.05 14.89 -6.92
CA LEU A 111 -4.81 14.42 -8.08
C LEU A 111 -3.89 13.83 -9.15
N MET A 112 -4.29 12.69 -9.69
CA MET A 112 -3.58 11.99 -10.77
C MET A 112 -4.60 11.49 -11.80
N GLN A 113 -4.15 11.10 -12.98
CA GLN A 113 -5.02 10.42 -13.95
C GLN A 113 -5.43 9.04 -13.42
N ALA A 114 -6.71 8.68 -13.58
CA ALA A 114 -7.25 7.42 -13.06
C ALA A 114 -6.52 6.18 -13.63
N GLU A 115 -6.08 6.23 -14.89
CA GLU A 115 -5.28 5.19 -15.54
C GLU A 115 -3.90 5.00 -14.90
N SER A 116 -3.30 6.07 -14.37
CA SER A 116 -2.03 6.03 -13.64
C SER A 116 -2.17 5.33 -12.29
N ARG A 117 -3.39 5.30 -11.72
CA ARG A 117 -3.70 4.59 -10.45
C ARG A 117 -3.91 3.09 -10.66
N LEU A 118 -4.48 2.70 -11.79
CA LEU A 118 -4.76 1.29 -12.13
C LEU A 118 -3.53 0.54 -12.65
N SER A 119 -2.56 1.28 -13.16
CA SER A 119 -1.22 0.73 -13.40
C SER A 119 -0.56 0.53 -12.04
N PRO A 120 -0.14 -0.70 -11.65
CA PRO A 120 0.80 -0.85 -10.55
C PRO A 120 1.98 0.05 -10.91
N ARG A 121 2.18 1.13 -10.15
CA ARG A 121 3.33 2.01 -10.34
C ARG A 121 4.55 1.16 -10.03
N ARG A 122 5.08 0.48 -11.05
CA ARG A 122 6.46 0.05 -11.07
C ARG A 122 7.22 1.34 -10.71
N PRO A 123 7.96 1.38 -9.59
CA PRO A 123 8.69 2.57 -9.21
C PRO A 123 9.41 3.04 -10.46
N ALA A 124 9.42 4.36 -10.71
CA ALA A 124 10.13 4.96 -11.83
C ALA A 124 11.64 4.81 -11.61
N GLY A 125 12.12 3.58 -11.64
CA GLY A 125 13.42 3.22 -12.14
C GLY A 125 13.13 2.60 -13.49
N ASP A 126 13.82 3.07 -14.52
CA ASP A 126 13.82 2.45 -15.82
C ASP A 126 14.22 0.96 -15.69
N GLY A 127 13.20 0.12 -15.55
CA GLY A 127 13.28 -1.31 -15.81
C GLY A 127 13.30 -1.61 -17.30
N ALA A 128 13.47 -0.58 -18.15
CA ALA A 128 13.90 -0.73 -19.52
C ALA A 128 15.38 -1.15 -19.50
N GLN A 129 15.58 -2.45 -19.29
CA GLN A 129 16.86 -3.16 -19.40
C GLN A 129 17.90 -2.70 -18.37
N ALA A 130 17.66 -2.99 -17.09
CA ALA A 130 18.74 -3.02 -16.11
C ALA A 130 19.89 -3.87 -16.70
N SER A 131 21.06 -3.24 -16.89
CA SER A 131 22.23 -3.92 -17.44
C SER A 131 22.53 -5.18 -16.64
N PRO A 132 23.15 -6.22 -17.23
CA PRO A 132 23.56 -7.40 -16.47
C PRO A 132 24.36 -7.03 -15.21
N ALA A 133 25.21 -6.00 -15.28
CA ALA A 133 25.95 -5.47 -14.15
C ALA A 133 25.05 -4.88 -13.06
N SER A 134 24.01 -4.12 -13.43
CA SER A 134 23.04 -3.57 -12.48
C SER A 134 22.28 -4.69 -11.76
N ARG A 135 21.88 -5.76 -12.47
CA ARG A 135 21.18 -6.91 -11.84
C ARG A 135 22.05 -7.62 -10.80
N THR A 136 23.31 -7.88 -11.14
CA THR A 136 24.27 -8.46 -10.19
C THR A 136 24.46 -7.56 -8.98
N TYR A 137 24.58 -6.26 -9.20
CA TYR A 137 24.73 -5.27 -8.14
C TYR A 137 23.51 -5.20 -7.21
N TYR A 138 22.28 -5.20 -7.75
CA TYR A 138 21.07 -5.25 -6.91
C TYR A 138 21.04 -6.51 -6.05
N GLY A 139 21.51 -7.66 -6.57
CA GLY A 139 21.63 -8.90 -5.80
C GLY A 139 22.65 -8.81 -4.66
N SER A 140 23.80 -8.18 -4.87
CA SER A 140 24.82 -8.02 -3.82
C SER A 140 24.37 -7.03 -2.74
N VAL A 141 23.73 -5.93 -3.13
CA VAL A 141 23.10 -4.99 -2.18
C VAL A 141 22.01 -5.68 -1.36
N GLN A 142 21.13 -6.45 -2.01
CA GLN A 142 20.06 -7.18 -1.30
C GLN A 142 20.64 -8.17 -0.29
N SER A 143 21.70 -8.90 -0.65
CA SER A 143 22.36 -9.83 0.28
C SER A 143 22.98 -9.09 1.47
N GLY A 144 23.77 -8.04 1.23
CA GLY A 144 24.44 -7.32 2.31
C GLY A 144 23.46 -6.66 3.28
N LEU A 145 22.37 -6.08 2.77
CA LEU A 145 21.30 -5.53 3.61
C LEU A 145 20.58 -6.61 4.42
N ARG A 146 20.32 -7.77 3.81
CA ARG A 146 19.71 -8.90 4.50
C ARG A 146 20.58 -9.38 5.65
N ASP A 147 21.89 -9.51 5.44
CA ASP A 147 22.82 -9.95 6.48
C ASP A 147 22.83 -8.99 7.68
N VAL A 148 22.79 -7.68 7.40
CA VAL A 148 22.68 -6.64 8.44
C VAL A 148 21.35 -6.74 9.20
N LEU A 149 20.23 -6.90 8.49
CA LEU A 149 18.90 -7.02 9.13
C LEU A 149 18.75 -8.32 9.92
N CYS A 150 19.39 -9.40 9.49
CA CYS A 150 19.41 -10.68 10.20
C CYS A 150 20.33 -10.70 11.43
N GLY A 151 21.21 -9.70 11.59
CA GLY A 151 22.07 -9.55 12.77
C GLY A 151 21.35 -9.14 14.04
N ASP A 152 20.11 -8.65 13.94
CA ASP A 152 19.25 -8.29 15.07
C ASP A 152 17.89 -8.96 14.93
N SER A 153 17.49 -9.70 15.96
CA SER A 153 16.17 -10.36 16.03
C SER A 153 14.99 -9.40 15.91
N LEU A 154 15.15 -8.12 16.26
CA LEU A 154 14.11 -7.10 16.12
C LEU A 154 13.91 -6.68 14.67
N THR A 155 14.97 -6.69 13.86
CA THR A 155 14.95 -6.26 12.46
C THR A 155 14.90 -7.41 11.47
N ALA A 156 15.10 -8.64 11.94
CA ALA A 156 15.06 -9.84 11.13
C ALA A 156 13.71 -9.95 10.40
N PRO A 157 13.70 -10.15 9.07
CA PRO A 157 12.45 -10.27 8.32
C PRO A 157 11.53 -11.36 8.89
N GLY A 158 10.26 -11.02 9.12
CA GLY A 158 9.35 -11.87 9.85
C GLY A 158 7.89 -11.56 9.55
N ASP A 159 7.16 -11.10 10.56
CA ASP A 159 5.71 -10.86 10.53
C ASP A 159 5.31 -9.46 10.03
N PHE A 160 6.28 -8.60 9.74
CA PHE A 160 6.05 -7.22 9.37
C PHE A 160 6.36 -6.94 7.91
N ARG A 161 5.75 -5.87 7.42
CA ARG A 161 6.16 -5.19 6.20
C ARG A 161 6.88 -3.90 6.56
N ALA A 162 7.84 -3.51 5.73
CA ALA A 162 8.43 -2.18 5.78
C ALA A 162 8.77 -1.77 4.36
N ALA A 163 8.63 -0.49 4.04
CA ALA A 163 9.17 0.06 2.80
C ALA A 163 10.21 1.13 3.16
N LEU A 164 11.39 1.04 2.56
CA LEU A 164 12.53 1.91 2.84
C LEU A 164 13.08 2.46 1.54
N GLN A 165 13.54 3.70 1.57
CA GLN A 165 14.30 4.33 0.51
C GLN A 165 15.68 4.70 1.03
N PHE A 166 16.75 4.47 0.26
CA PHE A 166 18.11 4.77 0.68
C PHE A 166 19.02 5.07 -0.50
N TRP A 167 20.16 5.70 -0.20
CA TRP A 167 21.24 5.98 -1.13
C TRP A 167 22.42 5.08 -0.79
N VAL A 168 23.28 4.83 -1.79
CA VAL A 168 24.57 4.19 -1.58
C VAL A 168 25.65 5.15 -2.05
N ASP A 169 26.53 5.52 -1.12
CA ASP A 169 27.63 6.42 -1.38
C ASP A 169 28.70 5.75 -2.27
N PRO A 170 29.58 6.53 -2.91
CA PRO A 170 30.67 6.00 -3.74
C PRO A 170 31.64 5.06 -2.99
N THR A 171 31.59 5.03 -1.66
CA THR A 171 32.38 4.12 -0.81
C THR A 171 31.74 2.76 -0.63
N GLY A 172 30.51 2.54 -1.11
CA GLY A 172 29.73 1.31 -0.86
C GLY A 172 29.11 1.31 0.53
N ARG A 173 28.64 2.47 1.01
CA ARG A 173 27.92 2.57 2.28
C ARG A 173 26.53 3.11 2.08
N VAL A 174 25.57 2.51 2.78
CA VAL A 174 24.19 3.00 2.77
C VAL A 174 24.12 4.34 3.51
N SER A 175 23.57 5.34 2.82
CA SER A 175 23.34 6.70 3.31
C SER A 175 21.88 7.10 3.13
N GLN A 176 21.46 8.17 3.82
CA GLN A 176 20.13 8.78 3.70
C GLN A 176 18.95 7.78 3.71
N VAL A 177 18.92 6.88 4.71
CA VAL A 177 17.81 5.93 4.87
C VAL A 177 16.55 6.65 5.34
N HIS A 178 15.46 6.48 4.61
CA HIS A 178 14.13 6.99 4.91
C HIS A 178 13.09 5.87 4.90
N LEU A 179 12.20 5.86 5.89
CA LEU A 179 11.12 4.89 5.98
C LEU A 179 9.91 5.42 5.20
N LEU A 180 9.49 4.69 4.17
CA LEU A 180 8.30 5.00 3.36
C LEU A 180 7.02 4.43 3.99
N ASP A 181 7.14 3.35 4.78
CA ASP A 181 6.02 2.70 5.48
C ASP A 181 6.51 2.09 6.80
N THR A 182 5.74 2.27 7.88
CA THR A 182 6.08 1.82 9.24
C THR A 182 5.85 0.32 9.42
N THR A 183 6.64 -0.32 10.27
CA THR A 183 6.40 -1.72 10.69
C THR A 183 5.23 -1.87 11.66
N GLY A 184 4.71 -0.76 12.20
CA GLY A 184 3.73 -0.75 13.28
C GLY A 184 4.36 -0.79 14.68
N ASP A 185 5.68 -0.92 14.78
CA ASP A 185 6.45 -0.89 16.03
C ASP A 185 7.58 0.15 15.94
N ILE A 186 7.55 1.13 16.84
CA ILE A 186 8.51 2.25 16.85
C ILE A 186 9.92 1.78 17.17
N ALA A 187 10.08 0.82 18.09
CA ALA A 187 11.39 0.30 18.47
C ALA A 187 12.01 -0.47 17.30
N ARG A 188 11.20 -1.24 16.57
CA ARG A 188 11.60 -1.94 15.34
C ARG A 188 11.98 -0.96 14.23
N ASP A 189 11.16 0.06 13.96
CA ASP A 189 11.44 1.09 12.96
C ASP A 189 12.79 1.79 13.24
N GLN A 190 13.03 2.17 14.49
CA GLN A 190 14.29 2.79 14.89
C GLN A 190 15.48 1.82 14.83
N ALA A 191 15.28 0.53 15.11
CA ALA A 191 16.31 -0.49 14.95
C ALA A 191 16.68 -0.66 13.47
N ILE A 192 15.70 -0.74 12.57
CA ILE A 192 15.91 -0.85 11.11
C ILE A 192 16.70 0.36 10.60
N LEU A 193 16.27 1.59 10.93
CA LEU A 193 16.95 2.80 10.48
C LEU A 193 18.40 2.88 10.97
N ARG A 194 18.68 2.40 12.18
CA ARG A 194 20.05 2.36 12.73
C ARG A 194 20.88 1.26 12.09
N ALA A 195 20.34 0.06 11.93
CA ALA A 195 21.05 -1.08 11.33
C ALA A 195 21.45 -0.77 9.88
N MET A 196 20.54 -0.17 9.11
CA MET A 196 20.77 0.17 7.70
C MET A 196 21.75 1.32 7.51
N ARG A 197 21.81 2.30 8.41
CA ARG A 197 22.66 3.47 8.24
C ARG A 197 24.13 3.09 8.38
N GLY A 198 24.91 3.32 7.33
CA GLY A 198 26.32 2.97 7.28
C GLY A 198 26.57 1.49 7.00
N ALA A 199 25.52 0.70 6.70
CA ALA A 199 25.65 -0.68 6.25
C ALA A 199 26.60 -0.76 5.06
N ALA A 200 27.53 -1.71 5.13
CA ALA A 200 28.49 -1.94 4.07
C ALA A 200 27.84 -2.77 2.96
N VAL A 201 27.89 -2.26 1.74
CA VAL A 201 27.44 -2.93 0.52
C VAL A 201 28.52 -2.81 -0.54
N GLU A 202 28.32 -3.47 -1.67
CA GLU A 202 29.21 -3.29 -2.81
C GLU A 202 29.15 -1.85 -3.33
N ARG A 203 30.27 -1.37 -3.88
CA ARG A 203 30.36 -0.02 -4.46
C ARG A 203 29.45 0.10 -5.69
N PRO A 204 28.62 1.15 -5.80
CA PRO A 204 27.72 1.30 -6.93
C PRO A 204 28.49 1.53 -8.23
N PRO A 205 28.14 0.85 -9.33
CA PRO A 205 28.64 1.17 -10.66
C PRO A 205 28.19 2.58 -11.09
N PRO A 206 28.96 3.26 -11.97
CA PRO A 206 28.58 4.56 -12.49
C PRO A 206 27.28 4.48 -13.29
N GLY A 207 26.42 5.50 -13.17
CA GLY A 207 25.15 5.59 -13.91
C GLY A 207 23.99 4.79 -13.32
N LEU A 208 24.15 4.21 -12.12
CA LEU A 208 23.08 3.51 -11.44
C LEU A 208 22.04 4.50 -10.89
N ALA A 209 20.76 4.27 -11.21
CA ALA A 209 19.66 5.10 -10.73
C ALA A 209 19.49 4.96 -9.21
N GLN A 210 19.54 6.10 -8.52
CA GLN A 210 19.29 6.24 -7.08
C GLN A 210 18.18 7.27 -6.87
N PRO A 211 17.41 7.19 -5.77
CA PRO A 211 17.53 6.26 -4.65
C PRO A 211 17.04 4.83 -4.90
N PHE A 212 17.55 3.89 -4.11
CA PHE A 212 17.06 2.53 -4.04
C PHE A 212 15.80 2.47 -3.20
N THR A 213 14.83 1.67 -3.63
CA THR A 213 13.62 1.37 -2.86
C THR A 213 13.61 -0.12 -2.54
N MET A 214 13.53 -0.45 -1.26
CA MET A 214 13.46 -1.83 -0.77
C MET A 214 12.16 -2.03 0.01
N ILE A 215 11.52 -3.18 -0.21
CA ILE A 215 10.34 -3.60 0.53
C ILE A 215 10.70 -4.88 1.28
N ILE A 216 10.52 -4.87 2.59
CA ILE A 216 10.53 -6.04 3.44
C ILE A 216 9.10 -6.57 3.44
N LEU A 217 8.92 -7.81 3.00
CA LEU A 217 7.63 -8.46 2.95
C LEU A 217 7.46 -9.40 4.16
N PRO A 218 6.24 -9.50 4.70
CA PRO A 218 5.95 -10.45 5.75
C PRO A 218 6.08 -11.87 5.18
N ARG A 219 6.62 -12.78 5.98
CA ARG A 219 6.78 -14.17 5.62
C ARG A 219 5.42 -14.86 5.56
N SER A 220 5.20 -15.61 4.49
CA SER A 220 4.29 -16.76 4.56
C SER A 220 5.09 -17.96 5.08
N ALA A 221 4.45 -18.86 5.81
CA ALA A 221 5.10 -20.00 6.49
C ALA A 221 5.86 -20.98 5.54
N ALA A 222 5.89 -20.74 4.23
CA ALA A 222 6.42 -21.64 3.21
C ALA A 222 7.87 -21.36 2.74
N THR A 223 8.51 -20.26 3.16
CA THR A 223 9.87 -19.91 2.69
C THR A 223 10.79 -19.61 3.86
N SER A 224 11.65 -20.55 4.22
CA SER A 224 12.51 -20.50 5.42
C SER A 224 13.97 -20.11 5.14
N VAL A 225 14.29 -19.47 4.01
CA VAL A 225 15.68 -19.23 3.60
C VAL A 225 15.91 -17.74 3.39
N ASP A 226 16.24 -17.02 4.46
CA ASP A 226 16.74 -15.64 4.31
C ASP A 226 17.82 -15.29 5.34
N CYS A 227 17.62 -15.62 6.62
CA CYS A 227 18.68 -15.47 7.60
C CYS A 227 19.45 -16.80 7.69
N HIS A 228 20.57 -16.90 6.98
CA HIS A 228 21.51 -18.00 7.22
C HIS A 228 22.23 -17.74 8.54
N VAL A 229 22.07 -18.67 9.49
CA VAL A 229 22.93 -18.76 10.68
C VAL A 229 24.29 -19.25 10.20
N HIS A 230 25.30 -18.39 10.31
CA HIS A 230 26.72 -18.78 10.20
C HIS A 230 27.27 -19.13 11.57
#